data_AF-K1PEW7-F1
#
_entry.id   AF-K1PEW7-F1
#
_cell.length_a   1.000
_cell.length_b   1.000
_cell.length_c   1.000
_cell.angle_alpha   90.00
_cell.angle_beta   90.00
_cell.angle_gamma   90.00
#
_symmetry.space_group_name_H-M   'P 1'
#
loop_
_entity.id
_entity.type
_entity.pdbx_description
1 polymer ?
#
loop_
_entity_poly.entity_id
_entity_poly.type
_entity_poly.pdbx_seq_one_letter_code
_entity_poly.pdbx_strand_id
1 'polypeptide(L)'
;MATNFLNNEGKVCPAKVLQGIPVITNKIMEYLPMTSLHACARVCRIWNDIVKSIKQKRRDLKWICIQGTGMEDQQVQTISSELMLLFENLTCEPAYLFVFCTSALFEQHLYAPSKNQTRRPRQCQQQAYDVNSYITSLAPPSCRCYSVAADGIIGSTGNKSVEIEHSPLAVTCLAIPKINGLEIYDFFIDLNKHISPLNPEIPEQFNVEDVTSVPCDQEVKAILFFSDLHFCPQEIQLGLLDYYNGCPVVGGYVDHILSTDLDNDSDVPDSQVRCIALCGPNVHVASVVIKDDVSDQKQIEKELFKLKDCNLPMDTTFAFMFACLGRGKSFHRNKENVESSIFRKVFPQTPLFGFFGNGEIGMNYLQPFDSAGSFSKTKKTKFSRHHPKLSHAYTSIFLLVSVTSG
;
A
#
# COMPACT_ATOMS: atom_id res chain seq x y z
N MET A 1 20.26 27.90 39.57
CA MET A 1 21.16 28.84 38.88
C MET A 1 20.45 29.34 37.64
N ALA A 2 20.10 30.62 37.59
CA ALA A 2 19.37 31.24 36.49
C ALA A 2 20.34 31.48 35.31
N THR A 3 20.16 30.76 34.21
CA THR A 3 20.91 30.96 32.98
C THR A 3 20.34 32.17 32.23
N ASN A 4 21.18 33.18 31.98
CA ASN A 4 20.81 34.42 31.29
C ASN A 4 20.42 34.14 29.81
N PHE A 5 19.14 34.32 29.49
CA PHE A 5 18.55 34.12 28.15
C PHE A 5 18.68 35.34 27.22
N LEU A 6 19.36 36.39 27.64
CA LEU A 6 19.40 37.68 26.95
C LEU A 6 20.59 37.78 25.97
N ASN A 7 20.37 38.49 24.85
CA ASN A 7 21.44 38.98 23.98
C ASN A 7 21.97 40.32 24.47
N ASN A 8 23.04 40.83 23.86
CA ASN A 8 23.73 42.09 24.24
C ASN A 8 22.81 43.34 24.27
N GLU A 9 21.58 43.25 23.76
CA GLU A 9 20.56 44.31 23.80
C GLU A 9 19.41 44.05 24.81
N GLY A 10 19.53 43.06 25.71
CA GLY A 10 18.48 42.76 26.69
C GLY A 10 17.23 42.10 26.09
N LYS A 11 17.27 41.64 24.84
CA LYS A 11 16.22 40.83 24.21
C LYS A 11 16.49 39.34 24.41
N VAL A 12 15.47 38.60 24.80
CA VAL A 12 15.51 37.14 24.88
C VAL A 12 15.82 36.58 23.49
N CYS A 13 16.88 35.80 23.37
CA CYS A 13 17.21 35.14 22.11
C CYS A 13 16.35 33.89 21.94
N PRO A 14 15.47 33.81 20.92
CA PRO A 14 14.64 32.62 20.71
C PRO A 14 15.50 31.34 20.58
N ALA A 15 16.67 31.44 19.93
CA ALA A 15 17.61 30.33 19.81
C ALA A 15 18.15 29.85 21.16
N LYS A 16 18.44 30.77 22.12
CA LYS A 16 18.90 30.38 23.46
C LYS A 16 17.79 29.78 24.32
N VAL A 17 16.53 30.22 24.14
CA VAL A 17 15.37 29.63 24.84
C VAL A 17 15.11 28.21 24.35
N LEU A 18 15.11 27.98 23.03
CA LEU A 18 14.88 26.67 22.43
C LEU A 18 16.07 25.69 22.60
N GLN A 19 17.27 26.21 22.90
CA GLN A 19 18.40 25.37 23.31
C GLN A 19 18.40 25.10 24.83
N GLY A 20 17.87 26.03 25.63
CA GLY A 20 17.87 25.95 27.09
C GLY A 20 16.68 25.24 27.72
N ILE A 21 15.59 24.99 26.98
CA ILE A 21 14.37 24.35 27.50
C ILE A 21 13.93 23.19 26.60
N PRO A 22 14.50 21.98 26.79
CA PRO A 22 14.23 20.80 25.94
C PRO A 22 12.75 20.42 25.84
N VAL A 23 11.96 20.69 26.88
CA VAL A 23 10.52 20.36 26.91
C VAL A 23 9.72 21.16 25.87
N ILE A 24 9.99 22.47 25.76
CA ILE A 24 9.32 23.35 24.79
C ILE A 24 9.72 22.93 23.37
N THR A 25 11.01 22.68 23.18
CA THR A 25 11.56 22.22 21.89
C THR A 25 10.95 20.90 21.44
N ASN A 26 10.85 19.92 22.35
CA ASN A 26 10.16 18.66 22.06
C ASN A 26 8.71 18.89 21.63
N LYS A 27 7.96 19.73 22.36
CA LYS A 27 6.56 20.03 22.03
C LYS A 27 6.38 20.71 20.68
N ILE A 28 7.27 21.62 20.29
CA ILE A 28 7.22 22.26 18.96
C ILE A 28 7.54 21.23 17.88
N MET A 29 8.61 20.44 18.07
CA MET A 29 9.04 19.44 17.10
C MET A 29 8.01 18.32 16.91
N GLU A 30 7.23 17.98 17.94
CA GLU A 30 6.14 16.99 17.85
C GLU A 30 5.09 17.32 16.76
N TYR A 31 5.00 18.56 16.28
CA TYR A 31 4.08 18.95 15.21
C TYR A 31 4.76 19.19 13.84
N LEU A 32 6.09 19.08 13.76
CA LEU A 32 6.81 19.34 12.51
C LEU A 32 6.77 18.14 11.55
N PRO A 33 6.68 18.37 10.23
CA PRO A 33 6.90 17.33 9.23
C PRO A 33 8.31 16.74 9.29
N MET A 34 8.47 15.55 8.72
CA MET A 34 9.72 14.78 8.76
C MET A 34 10.88 15.55 8.10
N THR A 35 10.61 16.26 7.00
CA THR A 35 11.57 17.11 6.30
C THR A 35 12.14 18.20 7.22
N SER A 36 11.28 18.85 7.99
CA SER A 36 11.65 19.87 8.97
C SER A 36 12.39 19.26 10.16
N LEU A 37 11.98 18.08 10.63
CA LEU A 37 12.68 17.36 11.70
C LEU A 37 14.11 16.97 11.31
N HIS A 38 14.36 16.57 10.06
CA HIS A 38 15.70 16.32 9.56
C HIS A 38 16.58 17.57 9.61
N ALA A 39 16.04 18.74 9.28
CA ALA A 39 16.76 20.00 9.44
C ALA A 39 17.04 20.30 10.92
N CYS A 40 16.04 20.12 11.81
CA CYS A 40 16.19 20.31 13.25
C CYS A 40 17.27 19.39 13.87
N ALA A 41 17.34 18.13 13.46
CA ALA A 41 18.31 17.16 14.00
C ALA A 41 19.78 17.55 13.76
N ARG A 42 20.04 18.48 12.83
CA ARG A 42 21.38 18.98 12.49
C ARG A 42 21.82 20.19 13.32
N VAL A 43 20.94 20.76 14.14
CA VAL A 43 21.23 22.01 14.88
C VAL A 43 22.15 21.77 16.08
N CYS A 44 21.82 20.82 16.96
CA CYS A 44 22.66 20.45 18.11
C CYS A 44 22.32 19.03 18.60
N ARG A 45 23.15 18.49 19.52
CA ARG A 45 22.95 17.13 20.07
C ARG A 45 21.59 16.94 20.75
N ILE A 46 21.17 17.91 21.56
CA ILE A 46 19.86 17.86 22.25
C ILE A 46 18.71 17.77 21.24
N TRP A 47 18.75 18.56 20.16
CA TRP A 47 17.72 18.52 19.11
C TRP A 47 17.76 17.19 18.36
N ASN A 48 18.95 16.66 18.09
CA ASN A 48 19.11 15.34 17.47
C ASN A 48 18.46 14.24 18.32
N ASP A 49 18.70 14.24 19.63
CA ASP A 49 18.16 13.24 20.55
C ASP A 49 16.62 13.36 20.69
N ILE A 50 16.11 14.59 20.76
CA ILE A 50 14.66 14.86 20.71
C ILE A 50 14.04 14.34 19.42
N VAL A 51 14.62 14.67 18.26
CA VAL A 51 14.12 14.21 16.96
C VAL A 51 14.15 12.69 16.87
N LYS A 52 15.22 12.01 17.32
CA LYS A 52 15.27 10.55 17.38
C LYS A 52 14.13 9.97 18.22
N SER A 53 13.87 10.54 19.39
CA SER A 53 12.76 10.13 20.26
C SER A 53 11.39 10.32 19.58
N ILE A 54 11.18 11.44 18.88
CA ILE A 54 9.95 11.70 18.13
C ILE A 54 9.79 10.69 16.99
N LYS A 55 10.84 10.45 16.18
CA LYS A 55 10.81 9.48 15.07
C LYS A 55 10.46 8.06 15.54
N GLN A 56 10.93 7.65 16.72
CA GLN A 56 10.62 6.33 17.28
C GLN A 56 9.16 6.17 17.74
N LYS A 57 8.52 7.27 18.15
CA LYS A 57 7.13 7.28 18.63
C LYS A 57 6.11 7.38 17.50
N ARG A 58 6.45 8.07 16.42
CA ARG A 58 5.55 8.31 15.28
C ARG A 58 5.42 7.04 14.42
N ARG A 59 4.21 6.48 14.36
CA ARG A 59 3.90 5.25 13.62
C ARG A 59 2.65 5.35 12.75
N ASP A 60 2.13 6.58 12.60
CA ASP A 60 0.87 6.80 11.89
C ASP A 60 1.02 6.47 10.41
N LEU A 61 0.08 5.69 9.89
CA LEU A 61 -0.12 5.52 8.46
C LEU A 61 -0.53 6.86 7.85
N LYS A 62 -0.04 7.14 6.64
CA LYS A 62 -0.46 8.30 5.85
C LYS A 62 -0.95 7.83 4.50
N TRP A 63 -1.96 8.49 3.96
CA TRP A 63 -2.51 8.11 2.68
C TRP A 63 -3.21 9.27 1.99
N ILE A 64 -3.41 9.11 0.69
CA ILE A 64 -4.20 10.01 -0.14
C ILE A 64 -4.89 9.23 -1.26
N CYS A 65 -6.01 9.76 -1.75
CA CYS A 65 -6.62 9.36 -2.99
C CYS A 65 -6.97 10.64 -3.76
N ILE A 66 -6.38 10.78 -4.93
CA ILE A 66 -6.42 11.97 -5.77
C ILE A 66 -7.08 11.58 -7.08
N GLN A 67 -8.07 12.36 -7.48
CA GLN A 67 -8.65 12.32 -8.82
C GLN A 67 -8.39 13.68 -9.47
N GLY A 68 -7.82 13.66 -10.67
CA GLY A 68 -7.61 14.86 -11.45
C GLY A 68 -8.92 15.56 -11.78
N THR A 69 -8.92 16.89 -11.69
CA THR A 69 -10.07 17.74 -12.08
C THR A 69 -9.70 18.68 -13.22
N GLY A 70 -10.61 18.89 -14.17
CA GLY A 70 -10.42 19.83 -15.29
C GLY A 70 -9.90 19.17 -16.56
N MET A 71 -9.20 19.95 -17.40
CA MET A 71 -8.54 19.44 -18.61
C MET A 71 -7.33 18.56 -18.25
N GLU A 72 -6.93 17.63 -19.11
CA GLU A 72 -5.85 16.67 -18.87
C GLU A 72 -4.57 17.28 -18.25
N ASP A 73 -4.00 18.33 -18.85
CA ASP A 73 -2.83 19.03 -18.30
C ASP A 73 -3.05 19.56 -16.87
N GLN A 74 -4.27 20.03 -16.57
CA GLN A 74 -4.63 20.51 -15.23
C GLN A 74 -4.74 19.35 -14.25
N GLN A 75 -5.30 18.22 -14.69
CA GLN A 75 -5.41 17.00 -13.90
C GLN A 75 -4.02 16.49 -13.50
N VAL A 76 -3.10 16.37 -14.46
CA VAL A 76 -1.70 15.96 -14.24
C VAL A 76 -0.98 16.89 -13.27
N GLN A 77 -1.15 18.21 -13.44
CA GLN A 77 -0.54 19.20 -12.54
C GLN A 77 -1.11 19.13 -11.11
N THR A 78 -2.42 18.95 -10.97
CA THR A 78 -3.09 18.78 -9.67
C THR A 78 -2.55 17.53 -8.96
N ILE A 79 -2.51 16.39 -9.65
CA ILE A 79 -1.98 15.13 -9.11
C ILE A 79 -0.52 15.29 -8.67
N SER A 80 0.33 15.86 -9.52
CA SER A 80 1.74 16.13 -9.19
C SER A 80 1.86 16.99 -7.92
N SER A 81 1.10 18.08 -7.85
CA SER A 81 1.18 19.03 -6.74
C SER A 81 0.65 18.44 -5.43
N GLU A 82 -0.42 17.67 -5.47
CA GLU A 82 -1.00 17.02 -4.29
C GLU A 82 -0.13 15.88 -3.76
N LEU A 83 0.48 15.08 -4.65
CA LEU A 83 1.48 14.09 -4.26
C LEU A 83 2.67 14.76 -3.56
N MET A 84 3.24 15.81 -4.16
CA MET A 84 4.33 16.57 -3.53
C MET A 84 3.92 17.09 -2.16
N LEU A 85 2.74 17.70 -2.04
CA LEU A 85 2.23 18.24 -0.78
C LEU A 85 2.04 17.15 0.28
N LEU A 86 1.59 15.95 -0.09
CA LEU A 86 1.50 14.81 0.83
C LEU A 86 2.88 14.49 1.41
N PHE A 87 3.88 14.29 0.54
CA PHE A 87 5.23 13.90 0.95
C PHE A 87 5.92 14.98 1.79
N GLU A 88 5.71 16.27 1.48
CA GLU A 88 6.23 17.38 2.28
C GLU A 88 5.63 17.44 3.70
N ASN A 89 4.38 16.99 3.86
CA ASN A 89 3.65 17.01 5.12
C ASN A 89 3.69 15.69 5.90
N LEU A 90 4.42 14.67 5.42
CA LEU A 90 4.57 13.41 6.14
C LEU A 90 5.19 13.65 7.52
N THR A 91 4.54 13.14 8.56
CA THR A 91 5.04 13.19 9.94
C THR A 91 5.96 12.01 10.26
N CYS A 92 5.87 10.93 9.50
CA CYS A 92 6.68 9.72 9.64
C CYS A 92 7.50 9.51 8.37
N GLU A 93 8.67 8.88 8.50
CA GLU A 93 9.43 8.43 7.33
C GLU A 93 8.84 7.12 6.81
N PRO A 94 8.33 7.06 5.56
CA PRO A 94 7.75 5.84 5.03
C PRO A 94 8.85 4.81 4.76
N ALA A 95 8.61 3.58 5.19
CA ALA A 95 9.43 2.42 4.83
C ALA A 95 8.88 1.73 3.58
N TYR A 96 7.56 1.76 3.40
CA TYR A 96 6.86 1.13 2.29
C TYR A 96 5.79 2.06 1.71
N LEU A 97 5.63 2.05 0.39
CA LEU A 97 4.54 2.69 -0.32
C LEU A 97 3.76 1.64 -1.11
N PHE A 98 2.44 1.67 -0.99
CA PHE A 98 1.54 0.99 -1.91
C PHE A 98 0.83 2.04 -2.75
N VAL A 99 1.00 1.95 -4.07
CA VAL A 99 0.48 2.91 -5.04
C VAL A 99 -0.39 2.18 -6.04
N PHE A 100 -1.62 2.64 -6.21
CA PHE A 100 -2.50 2.22 -7.28
C PHE A 100 -2.85 3.45 -8.11
N CYS A 101 -2.58 3.41 -9.41
CA CYS A 101 -2.99 4.44 -10.34
C CYS A 101 -3.91 3.88 -11.41
N THR A 102 -4.65 4.77 -12.07
CA THR A 102 -5.39 4.38 -13.27
C THR A 102 -4.43 4.18 -14.44
N SER A 103 -4.73 3.25 -15.34
CA SER A 103 -3.95 3.03 -16.57
C SER A 103 -3.88 4.29 -17.42
N ALA A 104 -4.95 5.11 -17.41
CA ALA A 104 -4.96 6.43 -18.03
C ALA A 104 -3.88 7.37 -17.44
N LEU A 105 -3.61 7.32 -16.12
CA LEU A 105 -2.54 8.10 -15.50
C LEU A 105 -1.15 7.50 -15.75
N PHE A 106 -1.04 6.17 -15.83
CA PHE A 106 0.21 5.49 -16.14
C PHE A 106 0.80 5.95 -17.49
N GLU A 107 -0.05 6.21 -18.48
CA GLU A 107 0.36 6.73 -19.80
C GLU A 107 0.82 8.20 -19.78
N GLN A 108 0.69 8.90 -18.65
CA GLN A 108 1.00 10.32 -18.51
C GLN A 108 2.38 10.55 -17.90
N HIS A 109 2.91 11.75 -18.16
CA HIS A 109 4.11 12.25 -17.49
C HIS A 109 3.74 13.24 -16.39
N LEU A 110 4.29 13.04 -15.19
CA LEU A 110 4.18 13.96 -14.07
C LEU A 110 5.37 14.93 -14.06
N TYR A 111 5.14 16.13 -13.52
CA TYR A 111 6.13 17.20 -13.53
C TYR A 111 6.38 17.71 -12.11
N ALA A 112 7.65 17.91 -11.77
CA ALA A 112 8.00 18.57 -10.51
C ALA A 112 7.55 20.05 -10.54
N PRO A 113 6.72 20.50 -9.58
CA PRO A 113 6.38 21.91 -9.42
C PRO A 113 7.63 22.78 -9.33
N SER A 114 7.66 23.88 -10.10
CA SER A 114 8.69 24.91 -9.96
C SER A 114 8.57 25.59 -8.58
N LYS A 115 9.61 25.52 -7.76
CA LYS A 115 9.66 26.21 -6.45
C LYS A 115 9.51 27.74 -6.55
N ASN A 116 9.72 28.31 -7.74
CA ASN A 116 9.49 29.73 -8.03
C ASN A 116 8.28 29.89 -8.95
N GLN A 117 7.13 30.27 -8.39
CA GLN A 117 5.89 30.55 -9.13
C GLN A 117 5.95 31.88 -9.92
N THR A 118 6.97 32.72 -9.72
CA THR A 118 7.05 34.07 -10.29
C THR A 118 7.51 34.10 -11.75
N ARG A 119 8.01 32.99 -12.30
CA ARG A 119 8.35 32.87 -13.72
C ARG A 119 7.89 31.51 -14.23
N ARG A 120 7.11 31.50 -15.31
CA ARG A 120 6.86 30.26 -16.07
C ARG A 120 8.22 29.71 -16.50
N PRO A 121 8.61 28.49 -16.08
CA PRO A 121 9.79 27.84 -16.65
C PRO A 121 9.61 27.77 -18.17
N ARG A 122 10.68 27.95 -18.94
CA ARG A 122 10.64 27.58 -20.36
C ARG A 122 10.30 26.08 -20.42
N GLN A 123 9.36 25.65 -21.26
CA GLN A 123 8.94 24.24 -21.40
C GLN A 123 10.12 23.25 -21.48
N CYS A 124 11.26 23.67 -22.04
CA CYS A 124 12.50 22.90 -22.15
C CYS A 124 13.23 22.61 -20.80
N GLN A 125 12.77 23.12 -19.66
CA GLN A 125 13.44 22.96 -18.34
C GLN A 125 12.65 22.17 -17.29
N GLN A 126 11.41 21.72 -17.59
CA GLN A 126 10.67 20.89 -16.64
C GLN A 126 11.07 19.43 -16.83
N GLN A 127 11.57 18.81 -15.77
CA GLN A 127 11.87 17.39 -15.75
C GLN A 127 10.53 16.63 -15.70
N ALA A 128 10.28 15.84 -16.76
CA ALA A 128 9.16 14.93 -16.86
C ALA A 128 9.56 13.59 -16.21
N TYR A 129 8.62 12.97 -15.51
CA TYR A 129 8.78 11.67 -14.86
C TYR A 129 7.58 10.80 -15.25
N ASP A 130 7.79 9.51 -15.45
CA ASP A 130 6.66 8.57 -15.33
C ASP A 130 6.12 8.58 -13.88
N VAL A 131 4.94 7.99 -13.68
CA VAL A 131 4.25 8.00 -12.39
C VAL A 131 5.10 7.39 -11.26
N ASN A 132 5.76 6.25 -11.52
CA ASN A 132 6.51 5.54 -10.49
C ASN A 132 7.81 6.26 -10.14
N SER A 133 8.54 6.76 -11.14
CA SER A 133 9.73 7.57 -10.97
C SER A 133 9.42 8.87 -10.22
N TYR A 134 8.28 9.50 -10.52
CA TYR A 134 7.86 10.70 -9.80
C TYR A 134 7.65 10.42 -8.32
N ILE A 135 6.81 9.42 -8.00
CA ILE A 135 6.49 9.08 -6.61
C ILE A 135 7.73 8.62 -5.85
N THR A 136 8.56 7.78 -6.47
CA THR A 136 9.82 7.30 -5.88
C THR A 136 10.79 8.46 -5.62
N SER A 137 10.81 9.49 -6.48
CA SER A 137 11.64 10.68 -6.27
C SER A 137 11.20 11.55 -5.08
N LEU A 138 9.93 11.44 -4.66
CA LEU A 138 9.40 12.14 -3.49
C LEU A 138 9.70 11.39 -2.18
N ALA A 139 9.92 10.08 -2.25
CA ALA A 139 10.15 9.21 -1.11
C ALA A 139 11.62 9.21 -0.65
N PRO A 140 11.90 8.83 0.62
CA PRO A 140 13.27 8.55 1.05
C PRO A 140 13.91 7.43 0.22
N PRO A 141 15.23 7.46 -0.06
CA PRO A 141 15.89 6.42 -0.87
C PRO A 141 15.79 4.99 -0.32
N SER A 142 15.56 4.83 0.99
CA SER A 142 15.37 3.53 1.64
C SER A 142 13.93 3.01 1.55
N CYS A 143 13.01 3.80 1.01
CA CYS A 143 11.59 3.48 0.93
C CYS A 143 11.35 2.53 -0.25
N ARG A 144 10.66 1.42 0.01
CA ARG A 144 10.25 0.47 -1.04
C ARG A 144 8.91 0.88 -1.62
N CYS A 145 8.83 0.96 -2.95
CA CYS A 145 7.61 1.36 -3.65
C CYS A 145 7.00 0.18 -4.41
N TYR A 146 5.71 -0.08 -4.14
CA TYR A 146 4.91 -1.12 -4.77
C TYR A 146 3.78 -0.45 -5.56
N SER A 147 3.98 -0.34 -6.87
CA SER A 147 3.12 0.43 -7.75
C SER A 147 2.47 -0.48 -8.79
N VAL A 148 1.16 -0.37 -8.98
CA VAL A 148 0.43 -1.03 -10.08
C VAL A 148 -0.54 -0.06 -10.74
N ALA A 149 -0.80 -0.26 -12.03
CA ALA A 149 -1.82 0.44 -12.79
C ALA A 149 -2.93 -0.53 -13.21
N ALA A 150 -4.17 -0.08 -13.10
CA ALA A 150 -5.34 -0.82 -13.57
C ALA A 150 -6.40 0.18 -14.06
N ASP A 151 -7.47 -0.29 -14.70
CA ASP A 151 -8.51 0.59 -15.27
C ASP A 151 -9.12 1.56 -14.24
N GLY A 152 -9.31 1.12 -12.99
CA GLY A 152 -9.84 1.94 -11.91
C GLY A 152 -9.09 1.75 -10.58
N ILE A 153 -9.27 2.69 -9.66
CA ILE A 153 -8.67 2.64 -8.32
C ILE A 153 -9.70 2.73 -7.21
N ILE A 154 -9.34 2.21 -6.04
CA ILE A 154 -10.10 2.35 -4.80
C ILE A 154 -9.20 3.06 -3.80
N GLY A 155 -9.71 4.10 -3.14
CA GLY A 155 -8.90 4.86 -2.18
C GLY A 155 -9.73 5.48 -1.08
N SER A 156 -9.05 5.90 -0.02
CA SER A 156 -9.69 6.55 1.12
C SER A 156 -9.30 8.02 1.20
N THR A 157 -10.29 8.89 1.36
CA THR A 157 -10.12 10.34 1.51
C THR A 157 -10.84 10.79 2.78
N GLY A 158 -10.06 11.05 3.83
CA GLY A 158 -10.60 11.33 5.16
C GLY A 158 -11.48 10.19 5.67
N ASN A 159 -12.74 10.49 5.95
CA ASN A 159 -13.74 9.54 6.48
C ASN A 159 -14.56 8.82 5.39
N LYS A 160 -14.20 8.97 4.12
CA LYS A 160 -14.87 8.30 2.99
C LYS A 160 -13.91 7.36 2.27
N SER A 161 -14.47 6.39 1.59
CA SER A 161 -13.77 5.54 0.63
C SER A 161 -14.46 5.73 -0.72
N VAL A 162 -13.67 5.82 -1.78
CA VAL A 162 -14.11 6.12 -3.13
C VAL A 162 -13.63 5.05 -4.10
N GLU A 163 -14.50 4.70 -5.03
CA GLU A 163 -14.30 3.85 -6.19
C GLU A 163 -14.25 4.77 -7.41
N ILE A 164 -13.08 4.84 -8.04
CA ILE A 164 -12.83 5.66 -9.21
C ILE A 164 -12.67 4.71 -10.39
N GLU A 165 -13.76 4.53 -11.14
CA GLU A 165 -13.87 3.61 -12.28
C GLU A 165 -13.63 4.34 -13.62
N HIS A 166 -13.16 3.61 -14.64
CA HIS A 166 -13.26 3.96 -16.07
C HIS A 166 -12.80 5.38 -16.45
N SER A 167 -11.47 5.53 -16.66
CA SER A 167 -10.84 6.62 -17.43
C SER A 167 -10.46 7.97 -16.77
N PRO A 168 -10.69 8.30 -15.50
CA PRO A 168 -10.11 9.51 -14.93
C PRO A 168 -8.63 9.32 -14.59
N LEU A 169 -7.83 10.38 -14.69
CA LEU A 169 -6.48 10.38 -14.14
C LEU A 169 -6.58 10.34 -12.61
N ALA A 170 -6.15 9.25 -11.99
CA ALA A 170 -6.26 9.11 -10.55
C ALA A 170 -5.15 8.24 -9.96
N VAL A 171 -4.81 8.53 -8.71
CA VAL A 171 -3.82 7.79 -7.93
C VAL A 171 -4.23 7.72 -6.47
N THR A 172 -4.00 6.59 -5.84
CA THR A 172 -4.04 6.47 -4.39
C THR A 172 -2.70 5.93 -3.89
N CYS A 173 -2.26 6.44 -2.75
CA CYS A 173 -1.00 6.07 -2.13
C CYS A 173 -1.23 5.81 -0.65
N LEU A 174 -0.74 4.67 -0.17
CA LEU A 174 -0.62 4.33 1.23
C LEU A 174 0.86 4.32 1.61
N ALA A 175 1.24 5.21 2.52
CA ALA A 175 2.57 5.33 3.09
C ALA A 175 2.62 4.70 4.48
N ILE A 176 3.37 3.59 4.58
CA ILE A 176 3.54 2.81 5.80
C ILE A 176 4.93 3.14 6.38
N PRO A 177 5.03 3.69 7.60
CA PRO A 177 6.32 3.88 8.25
C PRO A 177 6.93 2.53 8.66
N LYS A 178 8.16 2.53 9.15
CA LYS A 178 8.72 1.32 9.75
C LYS A 178 7.93 0.95 11.02
N ILE A 179 7.19 -0.15 10.98
CA ILE A 179 6.42 -0.68 12.11
C ILE A 179 7.14 -1.93 12.64
N ASN A 180 7.42 -1.97 13.94
CA ASN A 180 8.06 -3.13 14.55
C ASN A 180 7.20 -4.38 14.39
N GLY A 181 7.77 -5.43 13.81
CA GLY A 181 7.10 -6.72 13.62
C GLY A 181 6.31 -6.84 12.32
N LEU A 182 6.35 -5.83 11.44
CA LEU A 182 5.95 -5.93 10.04
C LEU A 182 7.21 -5.90 9.17
N GLU A 183 7.44 -6.98 8.42
CA GLU A 183 8.45 -7.04 7.37
C GLU A 183 7.75 -7.31 6.03
N ILE A 184 8.18 -6.62 4.97
CA ILE A 184 7.63 -6.80 3.63
C ILE A 184 8.75 -7.20 2.68
N TYR A 185 8.53 -8.33 2.01
CA TYR A 185 9.40 -8.87 0.98
C TYR A 185 8.62 -8.94 -0.32
N ASP A 186 9.29 -8.71 -1.44
CA ASP A 186 8.73 -8.90 -2.76
C ASP A 186 9.62 -9.76 -3.63
N PHE A 187 8.99 -10.47 -4.56
CA PHE A 187 9.64 -11.34 -5.52
C PHE A 187 8.80 -11.44 -6.78
N PHE A 188 9.46 -11.83 -7.88
CA PHE A 188 8.85 -11.96 -9.19
C PHE A 188 8.80 -13.42 -9.60
N ILE A 189 7.71 -13.81 -10.27
CA ILE A 189 7.57 -15.13 -10.90
C ILE A 189 7.53 -14.89 -12.40
N ASP A 190 8.56 -15.40 -13.09
CA ASP A 190 8.66 -15.39 -14.54
C ASP A 190 7.76 -16.48 -15.11
N LEU A 191 6.62 -16.06 -15.66
CA LEU A 191 5.64 -17.00 -16.18
C LEU A 191 6.17 -17.74 -17.41
N ASN A 192 7.10 -17.18 -18.20
CA ASN A 192 7.65 -17.89 -19.36
C ASN A 192 8.51 -19.09 -18.94
N LYS A 193 9.24 -18.98 -17.83
CA LYS A 193 10.04 -20.08 -17.27
C LYS A 193 9.19 -21.17 -16.63
N HIS A 194 8.05 -20.80 -16.03
CA HIS A 194 7.22 -21.73 -15.27
C HIS A 194 5.97 -22.24 -16.01
N ILE A 195 5.56 -21.61 -17.13
CA ILE A 195 4.45 -22.07 -17.98
C ILE A 195 4.94 -22.98 -19.12
N SER A 196 6.12 -22.72 -19.69
CA SER A 196 6.66 -23.51 -20.82
C SER A 196 6.84 -25.02 -20.56
N PRO A 197 7.11 -25.52 -19.34
CA PRO A 197 7.16 -26.95 -19.06
C PRO A 197 5.82 -27.60 -18.68
N LEU A 198 4.66 -26.93 -18.81
CA LEU A 198 3.34 -27.58 -18.68
C LEU A 198 2.97 -28.43 -19.92
N ASN A 199 3.95 -29.14 -20.48
CA ASN A 199 3.74 -30.21 -21.44
C ASN A 199 3.08 -31.38 -20.67
N PRO A 200 1.92 -31.90 -21.10
CA PRO A 200 1.10 -32.81 -20.29
C PRO A 200 1.79 -34.12 -19.88
N GLU A 201 2.93 -34.47 -20.47
CA GLU A 201 3.64 -35.71 -20.19
C GLU A 201 4.48 -35.66 -18.90
N ILE A 202 5.02 -34.50 -18.50
CA ILE A 202 5.70 -34.29 -17.20
C ILE A 202 5.61 -32.79 -16.83
N PRO A 203 4.62 -32.34 -16.04
CA PRO A 203 4.63 -30.99 -15.52
C PRO A 203 5.77 -30.87 -14.50
N GLU A 204 6.80 -30.07 -14.81
CA GLU A 204 7.69 -29.59 -13.76
C GLU A 204 6.84 -28.83 -12.74
N GLN A 205 6.85 -29.28 -11.48
CA GLN A 205 6.05 -28.68 -10.43
C GLN A 205 6.60 -27.30 -10.13
N PHE A 206 5.74 -26.28 -10.19
CA PHE A 206 6.07 -24.95 -9.69
C PHE A 206 6.55 -25.04 -8.24
N ASN A 207 7.80 -24.64 -8.01
CA ASN A 207 8.44 -24.66 -6.70
C ASN A 207 8.66 -23.23 -6.20
N VAL A 208 8.00 -22.89 -5.09
CA VAL A 208 8.04 -21.56 -4.50
C VAL A 208 9.43 -21.20 -3.97
N GLU A 209 10.22 -22.20 -3.54
CA GLU A 209 11.59 -22.00 -3.04
C GLU A 209 12.52 -21.36 -4.08
N ASP A 210 12.26 -21.62 -5.38
CA ASP A 210 13.12 -21.16 -6.47
C ASP A 210 12.90 -19.69 -6.83
N VAL A 211 11.73 -19.13 -6.45
CA VAL A 211 11.31 -17.77 -6.83
C VAL A 211 11.23 -16.82 -5.65
N THR A 212 11.07 -17.33 -4.44
CA THR A 212 10.76 -16.46 -3.31
C THR A 212 12.00 -15.84 -2.68
N SER A 213 11.91 -14.55 -2.35
CA SER A 213 12.93 -13.82 -1.61
C SER A 213 12.70 -13.82 -0.09
N VAL A 214 11.62 -14.46 0.37
CA VAL A 214 11.24 -14.50 1.79
C VAL A 214 12.18 -15.44 2.55
N PRO A 215 12.88 -14.97 3.60
CA PRO A 215 13.73 -15.84 4.41
C PRO A 215 12.93 -16.95 5.12
N CYS A 216 13.50 -18.16 5.22
CA CYS A 216 12.80 -19.33 5.75
C CYS A 216 12.37 -19.24 7.23
N ASP A 217 12.90 -18.26 7.98
CA ASP A 217 12.55 -17.98 9.37
C ASP A 217 11.39 -16.99 9.52
N GLN A 218 10.98 -16.33 8.42
CA GLN A 218 9.87 -15.39 8.42
C GLN A 218 8.52 -16.10 8.39
N GLU A 219 7.57 -15.54 9.13
CA GLU A 219 6.19 -15.99 9.12
C GLU A 219 5.38 -15.14 8.11
N VAL A 220 5.03 -15.74 6.98
CA VAL A 220 4.19 -15.08 5.96
C VAL A 220 2.73 -15.14 6.41
N LYS A 221 2.09 -13.97 6.48
CA LYS A 221 0.70 -13.81 6.90
C LYS A 221 -0.24 -13.62 5.72
N ALA A 222 0.22 -12.98 4.65
CA ALA A 222 -0.53 -12.84 3.39
C ALA A 222 0.44 -12.59 2.24
N ILE A 223 -0.01 -12.90 1.02
CA ILE A 223 0.68 -12.57 -0.22
C ILE A 223 -0.23 -11.70 -1.06
N LEU A 224 0.22 -10.50 -1.39
CA LEU A 224 -0.40 -9.71 -2.45
C LEU A 224 0.11 -10.22 -3.80
N PHE A 225 -0.79 -10.52 -4.71
CA PHE A 225 -0.49 -11.15 -6.00
C PHE A 225 -0.96 -10.26 -7.14
N PHE A 226 -0.05 -9.76 -7.96
CA PHE A 226 -0.37 -8.93 -9.12
C PHE A 226 0.23 -9.53 -10.38
N SER A 227 -0.58 -9.66 -11.42
CA SER A 227 -0.15 -10.11 -12.73
C SER A 227 -0.66 -9.15 -13.79
N ASP A 228 0.22 -8.73 -14.69
CA ASP A 228 -0.12 -7.91 -15.86
C ASP A 228 -0.60 -8.74 -17.06
N LEU A 229 -0.64 -10.07 -16.91
CA LEU A 229 -1.26 -10.98 -17.88
C LEU A 229 -2.70 -11.27 -17.50
N HIS A 230 -3.56 -11.43 -18.50
CA HIS A 230 -4.97 -11.81 -18.27
C HIS A 230 -5.17 -13.27 -17.83
N PHE A 231 -4.10 -14.06 -17.74
CA PHE A 231 -4.16 -15.45 -17.31
C PHE A 231 -2.88 -15.86 -16.57
N CYS A 232 -3.05 -16.47 -15.41
CA CYS A 232 -1.99 -17.13 -14.66
C CYS A 232 -2.49 -18.52 -14.22
N PRO A 233 -1.73 -19.61 -14.46
CA PRO A 233 -2.13 -20.96 -14.06
C PRO A 233 -2.41 -21.03 -12.57
N GLN A 234 -3.52 -21.70 -12.19
CA GLN A 234 -3.99 -21.76 -10.80
C GLN A 234 -2.94 -22.43 -9.87
N GLU A 235 -2.11 -23.30 -10.43
CA GLU A 235 -1.03 -24.03 -9.76
C GLU A 235 -0.03 -23.09 -9.08
N ILE A 236 0.16 -21.88 -9.61
CA ILE A 236 1.07 -20.90 -9.03
C ILE A 236 0.51 -20.36 -7.72
N GLN A 237 -0.75 -19.91 -7.71
CA GLN A 237 -1.39 -19.39 -6.49
C GLN A 237 -1.59 -20.51 -5.46
N LEU A 238 -1.89 -21.74 -5.91
CA LEU A 238 -1.98 -22.90 -5.03
C LEU A 238 -0.63 -23.32 -4.46
N GLY A 239 0.45 -23.25 -5.25
CA GLY A 239 1.80 -23.51 -4.76
C GLY A 239 2.21 -22.51 -3.67
N LEU A 240 1.92 -21.21 -3.86
CA LEU A 240 2.14 -20.18 -2.84
C LEU A 240 1.32 -20.46 -1.58
N LEU A 241 0.04 -20.79 -1.75
CA LEU A 241 -0.86 -21.14 -0.65
C LEU A 241 -0.32 -22.33 0.16
N ASP A 242 0.08 -23.41 -0.51
CA ASP A 242 0.57 -24.64 0.12
C ASP A 242 1.93 -24.42 0.79
N TYR A 243 2.86 -23.73 0.13
CA TYR A 243 4.18 -23.44 0.66
C TYR A 243 4.13 -22.56 1.92
N TYR A 244 3.25 -21.56 1.93
CA TYR A 244 3.07 -20.63 3.06
C TYR A 244 1.97 -21.05 4.03
N ASN A 245 1.80 -22.36 4.24
CA ASN A 245 0.91 -22.95 5.26
C ASN A 245 -0.54 -22.46 5.22
N GLY A 246 -1.04 -22.11 4.04
CA GLY A 246 -2.41 -21.68 3.82
C GLY A 246 -2.67 -20.19 4.06
N CYS A 247 -1.64 -19.36 4.09
CA CYS A 247 -1.82 -17.91 4.16
C CYS A 247 -2.62 -17.42 2.92
N PRO A 248 -3.50 -16.41 3.06
CA PRO A 248 -4.26 -15.89 1.94
C PRO A 248 -3.36 -15.25 0.88
N VAL A 249 -3.50 -15.75 -0.35
CA VAL A 249 -2.98 -15.13 -1.57
C VAL A 249 -4.09 -14.25 -2.13
N VAL A 250 -3.90 -12.94 -2.18
CA VAL A 250 -4.95 -11.97 -2.51
C VAL A 250 -4.46 -10.93 -3.52
N GLY A 251 -5.25 -10.58 -4.51
CA GLY A 251 -4.88 -9.60 -5.51
C GLY A 251 -5.68 -9.77 -6.78
N GLY A 252 -5.03 -9.71 -7.93
CA GLY A 252 -5.71 -9.86 -9.21
C GLY A 252 -4.85 -9.49 -10.41
N TYR A 253 -5.54 -9.42 -11.55
CA TYR A 253 -4.96 -9.06 -12.83
C TYR A 253 -5.05 -7.55 -13.03
N VAL A 254 -3.89 -6.92 -13.21
CA VAL A 254 -3.70 -5.48 -13.41
C VAL A 254 -3.30 -5.22 -14.85
N ASP A 255 -3.26 -3.96 -15.28
CA ASP A 255 -2.83 -3.61 -16.64
C ASP A 255 -1.30 -3.45 -16.68
N HIS A 256 -0.70 -2.89 -15.63
CA HIS A 256 0.75 -2.74 -15.53
C HIS A 256 1.25 -2.93 -14.09
N ILE A 257 2.42 -3.56 -13.96
CA ILE A 257 3.21 -3.60 -12.74
C ILE A 257 4.37 -2.60 -12.90
N LEU A 258 4.47 -1.62 -12.01
CA LEU A 258 5.49 -0.57 -12.12
C LEU A 258 6.62 -0.89 -11.14
N SER A 259 7.85 -0.98 -11.65
CA SER A 259 9.04 -1.25 -10.84
C SER A 259 10.28 -0.60 -11.45
N THR A 260 10.99 0.18 -10.63
CA THR A 260 12.25 0.83 -11.03
C THR A 260 13.34 -0.16 -11.42
N ASP A 261 13.26 -1.38 -10.90
CA ASP A 261 14.23 -2.44 -11.16
C ASP A 261 13.94 -3.16 -12.49
N LEU A 262 12.69 -3.14 -12.96
CA LEU A 262 12.29 -3.75 -14.24
C LEU A 262 12.58 -2.82 -15.43
N ASP A 263 12.52 -1.51 -15.24
CA ASP A 263 12.68 -0.54 -16.33
C ASP A 263 14.13 -0.37 -16.84
N ASN A 264 15.13 -0.88 -16.09
CA ASN A 264 16.56 -0.70 -16.38
C ASN A 264 17.27 -1.97 -16.88
N ASP A 265 16.59 -3.11 -16.92
CA ASP A 265 17.20 -4.40 -17.27
C ASP A 265 16.51 -4.99 -18.51
N SER A 266 17.27 -5.14 -19.60
CA SER A 266 16.78 -5.69 -20.87
C SER A 266 16.47 -7.19 -20.82
N ASP A 267 16.87 -7.88 -19.74
CA ASP A 267 16.61 -9.31 -19.53
C ASP A 267 15.33 -9.58 -18.71
N VAL A 268 14.53 -8.54 -18.48
CA VAL A 268 13.26 -8.61 -17.73
C VAL A 268 12.21 -9.33 -18.58
N PRO A 269 11.70 -10.49 -18.15
CA PRO A 269 10.75 -11.27 -18.94
C PRO A 269 9.45 -10.50 -19.16
N ASP A 270 8.89 -10.60 -20.37
CA ASP A 270 7.64 -9.95 -20.82
C ASP A 270 6.37 -10.35 -20.03
N SER A 271 6.48 -11.25 -19.05
CA SER A 271 5.35 -11.94 -18.43
C SER A 271 5.66 -12.26 -16.98
N GLN A 272 5.19 -11.40 -16.06
CA GLN A 272 5.57 -11.49 -14.66
C GLN A 272 4.38 -11.42 -13.72
N VAL A 273 4.51 -12.18 -12.65
CA VAL A 273 3.73 -11.97 -11.44
C VAL A 273 4.62 -11.29 -10.42
N ARG A 274 4.17 -10.18 -9.85
CA ARG A 274 4.77 -9.60 -8.65
C ARG A 274 4.03 -10.10 -7.42
N CYS A 275 4.76 -10.74 -6.53
CA CYS A 275 4.28 -11.18 -5.23
C CYS A 275 4.87 -10.28 -4.13
N ILE A 276 4.04 -9.86 -3.19
CA ILE A 276 4.46 -9.09 -2.01
C ILE A 276 4.01 -9.82 -0.76
N ALA A 277 4.95 -10.39 -0.01
CA ALA A 277 4.71 -11.12 1.22
C ALA A 277 4.68 -10.16 2.41
N LEU A 278 3.55 -10.14 3.12
CA LEU A 278 3.38 -9.45 4.39
C LEU A 278 3.76 -10.41 5.52
N CYS A 279 4.85 -10.10 6.23
CA CYS A 279 5.47 -11.01 7.17
C CYS A 279 5.53 -10.43 8.58
N GLY A 280 5.57 -11.32 9.57
CA GLY A 280 5.96 -11.02 10.93
C GLY A 280 4.94 -11.43 11.99
N PRO A 281 5.40 -11.64 13.23
CA PRO A 281 4.59 -12.26 14.29
C PRO A 281 3.43 -11.37 14.75
N ASN A 282 3.53 -10.06 14.55
CA ASN A 282 2.51 -9.09 14.96
C ASN A 282 1.52 -8.74 13.83
N VAL A 283 1.72 -9.32 12.65
CA VAL A 283 0.86 -9.10 11.49
C VAL A 283 -0.28 -10.11 11.55
N HIS A 284 -1.50 -9.60 11.42
CA HIS A 284 -2.72 -10.39 11.40
C HIS A 284 -3.55 -9.97 10.21
N VAL A 285 -4.16 -10.95 9.55
CA VAL A 285 -4.93 -10.70 8.33
C VAL A 285 -6.26 -11.42 8.35
N ALA A 286 -7.23 -10.86 7.65
CA ALA A 286 -8.49 -11.51 7.36
C ALA A 286 -8.95 -11.11 5.96
N SER A 287 -9.54 -12.03 5.20
CA SER A 287 -10.05 -11.75 3.87
C SER A 287 -11.43 -12.33 3.61
N VAL A 288 -12.21 -11.65 2.76
CA VAL A 288 -13.52 -12.12 2.29
C VAL A 288 -13.68 -11.87 0.80
N VAL A 289 -14.34 -12.80 0.12
CA VAL A 289 -14.73 -12.71 -1.29
C VAL A 289 -16.22 -12.41 -1.37
N ILE A 290 -16.57 -11.28 -1.98
CA ILE A 290 -17.94 -10.92 -2.32
C ILE A 290 -18.24 -11.45 -3.73
N LYS A 291 -19.07 -12.49 -3.79
CA LYS A 291 -19.34 -13.27 -5.00
C LYS A 291 -20.21 -12.57 -6.01
N ASP A 292 -20.15 -12.99 -7.27
CA ASP A 292 -20.87 -12.48 -8.45
C ASP A 292 -22.40 -12.49 -8.31
N ASP A 293 -22.94 -13.37 -7.48
CA ASP A 293 -24.37 -13.42 -7.15
C ASP A 293 -24.79 -12.45 -6.02
N VAL A 294 -23.83 -11.78 -5.37
CA VAL A 294 -24.07 -10.84 -4.25
C VAL A 294 -24.02 -9.40 -4.75
N SER A 295 -25.20 -8.82 -5.01
CA SER A 295 -25.35 -7.41 -5.44
C SER A 295 -26.21 -6.56 -4.50
N ASP A 296 -26.90 -7.18 -3.53
CA ASP A 296 -27.70 -6.45 -2.54
C ASP A 296 -26.82 -5.89 -1.42
N GLN A 297 -27.01 -4.63 -1.07
CA GLN A 297 -26.23 -3.93 -0.04
C GLN A 297 -26.26 -4.64 1.32
N LYS A 298 -27.39 -5.26 1.69
CA LYS A 298 -27.48 -6.02 2.96
C LYS A 298 -26.65 -7.30 2.92
N GLN A 299 -26.57 -7.95 1.77
CA GLN A 299 -25.76 -9.15 1.60
C GLN A 299 -24.26 -8.80 1.56
N ILE A 300 -23.89 -7.73 0.87
CA ILE A 300 -22.53 -7.16 0.88
C ILE A 300 -22.11 -6.82 2.32
N GLU A 301 -22.98 -6.13 3.06
CA GLU A 301 -22.75 -5.81 4.48
C GLU A 301 -22.57 -7.07 5.32
N LYS A 302 -23.40 -8.11 5.10
CA LYS A 302 -23.28 -9.40 5.79
C LYS A 302 -21.94 -10.11 5.49
N GLU A 303 -21.47 -10.07 4.25
CA GLU A 303 -20.15 -10.64 3.89
C GLU A 303 -19.02 -9.87 4.58
N LEU A 304 -19.05 -8.55 4.54
CA LEU A 304 -18.06 -7.70 5.21
C LEU A 304 -18.09 -7.82 6.74
N PHE A 305 -19.24 -8.08 7.34
CA PHE A 305 -19.35 -8.33 8.79
C PHE A 305 -18.59 -9.58 9.24
N LYS A 306 -18.35 -10.57 8.38
CA LYS A 306 -17.54 -11.74 8.73
C LYS A 306 -16.11 -11.36 9.13
N LEU A 307 -15.59 -10.26 8.56
CA LEU A 307 -14.28 -9.72 8.93
C LEU A 307 -14.28 -9.12 10.35
N LYS A 308 -15.43 -8.66 10.87
CA LYS A 308 -15.53 -8.16 12.26
C LYS A 308 -15.38 -9.27 13.27
N ASP A 309 -15.90 -10.46 12.95
CA ASP A 309 -15.80 -11.64 13.82
C ASP A 309 -14.34 -12.11 13.99
N CYS A 310 -13.43 -11.62 13.15
CA CYS A 310 -11.99 -11.85 13.28
C CYS A 310 -11.34 -10.98 14.38
N ASN A 311 -12.06 -9.99 14.96
CA ASN A 311 -11.61 -9.17 16.10
C ASN A 311 -10.27 -8.43 15.90
N LEU A 312 -9.95 -8.01 14.67
CA LEU A 312 -8.74 -7.22 14.40
C LEU A 312 -8.86 -5.79 14.98
N PRO A 313 -7.80 -5.25 15.61
CA PRO A 313 -7.80 -3.90 16.16
C PRO A 313 -7.85 -2.83 15.06
N MET A 314 -8.92 -2.03 15.03
CA MET A 314 -9.22 -1.12 13.93
C MET A 314 -8.23 0.04 13.79
N ASP A 315 -7.62 0.49 14.88
CA ASP A 315 -6.68 1.61 14.94
C ASP A 315 -5.32 1.29 14.33
N THR A 316 -4.97 0.00 14.23
CA THR A 316 -3.74 -0.49 13.60
C THR A 316 -4.01 -1.28 12.31
N THR A 317 -5.24 -1.21 11.78
CA THR A 317 -5.66 -1.94 10.58
C THR A 317 -5.75 -1.00 9.38
N PHE A 318 -5.24 -1.45 8.25
CA PHE A 318 -5.55 -0.93 6.91
C PHE A 318 -6.10 -2.06 6.04
N ALA A 319 -6.70 -1.71 4.90
CA ALA A 319 -7.39 -2.67 4.07
C ALA A 319 -7.10 -2.49 2.59
N PHE A 320 -7.12 -3.61 1.87
CA PHE A 320 -7.15 -3.65 0.42
C PHE A 320 -8.51 -4.13 -0.10
N MET A 321 -8.94 -3.59 -1.23
CA MET A 321 -10.06 -4.06 -2.03
C MET A 321 -9.61 -4.23 -3.48
N PHE A 322 -9.76 -5.43 -4.02
CA PHE A 322 -9.52 -5.74 -5.42
C PHE A 322 -10.83 -6.17 -6.04
N ALA A 323 -11.28 -5.44 -7.05
CA ALA A 323 -12.59 -5.63 -7.66
C ALA A 323 -12.49 -5.90 -9.15
N CYS A 324 -13.44 -6.66 -9.68
CA CYS A 324 -13.56 -6.83 -11.11
C CYS A 324 -13.98 -5.52 -11.76
N LEU A 325 -13.48 -5.26 -12.96
CA LEU A 325 -14.02 -4.23 -13.83
C LEU A 325 -15.53 -4.31 -14.02
N GLY A 326 -16.06 -5.53 -14.05
CA GLY A 326 -17.50 -5.79 -14.13
C GLY A 326 -18.27 -5.58 -12.82
N ARG A 327 -17.64 -5.14 -11.73
CA ARG A 327 -18.19 -5.14 -10.36
C ARG A 327 -18.56 -3.75 -9.81
N GLY A 328 -18.29 -2.69 -10.56
CA GLY A 328 -18.54 -1.32 -10.12
C GLY A 328 -19.97 -0.82 -10.38
N LYS A 329 -20.09 0.45 -10.76
CA LYS A 329 -21.35 1.19 -10.89
C LYS A 329 -22.41 0.46 -11.71
N SER A 330 -22.03 -0.11 -12.84
CA SER A 330 -22.94 -0.82 -13.74
C SER A 330 -23.54 -2.07 -13.09
N PHE A 331 -22.75 -2.81 -12.31
CA PHE A 331 -23.22 -3.98 -11.56
C PHE A 331 -24.19 -3.59 -10.44
N HIS A 332 -23.89 -2.49 -9.75
CA HIS A 332 -24.68 -1.99 -8.63
C HIS A 332 -25.84 -1.06 -9.03
N ARG A 333 -26.46 -1.32 -10.19
CA ARG A 333 -27.65 -0.59 -10.69
C ARG A 333 -27.43 0.93 -10.76
N ASN A 334 -26.29 1.33 -11.33
CA ASN A 334 -25.85 2.72 -11.50
C ASN A 334 -25.54 3.48 -10.20
N LYS A 335 -25.35 2.77 -9.08
CA LYS A 335 -24.87 3.37 -7.83
C LYS A 335 -23.36 3.26 -7.75
N GLU A 336 -22.70 4.37 -7.45
CA GLU A 336 -21.26 4.45 -7.26
C GLU A 336 -20.87 4.14 -5.81
N ASN A 337 -19.61 3.72 -5.61
CA ASN A 337 -19.01 3.55 -4.29
C ASN A 337 -19.75 2.55 -3.38
N VAL A 338 -20.44 1.56 -3.93
CA VAL A 338 -21.38 0.74 -3.13
C VAL A 338 -20.64 -0.11 -2.12
N GLU A 339 -19.68 -0.91 -2.56
CA GLU A 339 -18.98 -1.83 -1.67
C GLU A 339 -18.02 -1.09 -0.73
N SER A 340 -17.32 -0.05 -1.22
CA SER A 340 -16.45 0.79 -0.41
C SER A 340 -17.21 1.62 0.63
N SER A 341 -18.42 2.11 0.33
CA SER A 341 -19.26 2.82 1.32
C SER A 341 -19.76 1.89 2.40
N ILE A 342 -20.14 0.65 2.05
CA ILE A 342 -20.54 -0.35 3.04
C ILE A 342 -19.34 -0.78 3.88
N PHE A 343 -18.17 -0.98 3.26
CA PHE A 343 -16.93 -1.21 3.99
C PHE A 343 -16.67 -0.11 5.01
N ARG A 344 -16.79 1.17 4.60
CA ARG A 344 -16.60 2.31 5.51
C ARG A 344 -17.64 2.36 6.63
N LYS A 345 -18.88 1.90 6.40
CA LYS A 345 -19.89 1.75 7.45
C LYS A 345 -19.48 0.70 8.49
N VAL A 346 -18.94 -0.43 8.04
CA VAL A 346 -18.50 -1.53 8.92
C VAL A 346 -17.18 -1.16 9.62
N PHE A 347 -16.22 -0.56 8.91
CA PHE A 347 -14.87 -0.22 9.37
C PHE A 347 -14.59 1.29 9.23
N PRO A 348 -15.18 2.15 10.09
CA PRO A 348 -15.15 3.61 9.91
C PRO A 348 -13.76 4.23 9.98
N GLN A 349 -12.82 3.64 10.72
CA GLN A 349 -11.47 4.17 10.91
C GLN A 349 -10.41 3.50 10.02
N THR A 350 -10.76 2.38 9.39
CA THR A 350 -9.82 1.60 8.58
C THR A 350 -9.77 2.19 7.18
N PRO A 351 -8.59 2.63 6.70
CA PRO A 351 -8.46 3.09 5.33
C PRO A 351 -8.45 1.90 4.36
N LEU A 352 -9.05 2.11 3.20
CA LEU A 352 -9.23 1.15 2.11
C LEU A 352 -8.52 1.64 0.84
N PHE A 353 -7.80 0.73 0.18
CA PHE A 353 -7.01 0.97 -1.04
C PHE A 353 -7.15 -0.18 -2.03
N GLY A 354 -6.87 0.04 -3.31
CA GLY A 354 -6.73 -1.04 -4.28
C GLY A 354 -7.19 -0.62 -5.66
N PHE A 355 -7.75 -1.55 -6.43
CA PHE A 355 -8.03 -1.34 -7.85
C PHE A 355 -9.23 -2.10 -8.39
N PHE A 356 -9.69 -1.64 -9.57
CA PHE A 356 -10.57 -2.38 -10.47
C PHE A 356 -9.74 -3.01 -11.58
N GLY A 357 -9.75 -4.35 -11.69
CA GLY A 357 -8.87 -5.10 -12.59
C GLY A 357 -9.60 -6.16 -13.41
N ASN A 358 -8.81 -6.91 -14.19
CA ASN A 358 -9.29 -7.87 -15.18
C ASN A 358 -9.69 -9.24 -14.58
N GLY A 359 -9.70 -9.35 -13.25
CA GLY A 359 -10.09 -10.53 -12.49
C GLY A 359 -9.43 -10.53 -11.11
N GLU A 360 -10.00 -11.28 -10.17
CA GLU A 360 -9.61 -11.23 -8.76
C GLU A 360 -9.03 -12.57 -8.33
N ILE A 361 -8.03 -12.51 -7.45
CA ILE A 361 -7.41 -13.68 -6.84
C ILE A 361 -7.60 -13.59 -5.34
N GLY A 362 -8.18 -14.62 -4.73
CA GLY A 362 -8.26 -14.73 -3.28
C GLY A 362 -9.26 -15.74 -2.74
N MET A 363 -9.39 -15.75 -1.42
CA MET A 363 -10.27 -16.66 -0.70
C MET A 363 -10.77 -16.03 0.59
N ASN A 364 -11.80 -16.63 1.18
CA ASN A 364 -12.17 -16.32 2.55
C ASN A 364 -11.10 -16.85 3.51
N TYR A 365 -10.53 -15.95 4.31
CA TYR A 365 -9.60 -16.27 5.38
C TYR A 365 -10.07 -15.57 6.64
N LEU A 366 -10.81 -16.30 7.48
CA LEU A 366 -11.55 -15.74 8.61
C LEU A 366 -11.01 -16.34 9.93
N GLN A 367 -9.71 -16.16 10.16
CA GLN A 367 -9.09 -16.62 11.40
C GLN A 367 -9.34 -15.59 12.52
N PRO A 368 -9.89 -16.01 13.67
CA PRO A 368 -10.03 -15.12 14.83
C PRO A 368 -8.67 -14.62 15.32
N PHE A 369 -8.59 -13.35 15.67
CA PHE A 369 -7.47 -12.77 16.40
C PHE A 369 -7.43 -13.32 17.83
N ASP A 370 -6.29 -13.89 18.22
CA ASP A 370 -6.01 -14.33 19.59
C ASP A 370 -4.79 -13.56 20.13
N SER A 371 -5.04 -12.64 21.07
CA SER A 371 -4.00 -11.81 21.68
C SER A 371 -3.08 -12.58 22.65
N ALA A 372 -3.47 -13.79 23.07
CA ALA A 372 -2.70 -14.64 23.97
C ALA A 372 -1.93 -15.76 23.22
N GLY A 373 -2.18 -15.93 21.92
CA GLY A 373 -1.52 -16.93 21.10
C GLY A 373 -0.09 -16.53 20.77
N SER A 374 0.91 -17.14 21.43
CA SER A 374 2.24 -17.17 20.82
C SER A 374 2.12 -17.99 19.54
N PHE A 375 2.64 -17.49 18.42
CA PHE A 375 2.77 -18.31 17.22
C PHE A 375 3.55 -19.57 17.58
N SER A 376 2.85 -20.70 17.61
CA SER A 376 3.47 -22.00 17.68
C SER A 376 3.60 -22.47 16.25
N LYS A 377 4.81 -22.87 15.82
CA LYS A 377 5.00 -23.66 14.60
C LYS A 377 4.25 -24.99 14.78
N THR A 378 2.93 -25.00 14.68
CA THR A 378 2.16 -26.23 14.62
C THR A 378 2.46 -26.89 13.29
N LYS A 379 3.26 -27.95 13.38
CA LYS A 379 3.51 -28.91 12.30
C LYS A 379 2.17 -29.31 11.68
N LYS A 380 2.03 -28.98 10.39
CA LYS A 380 1.03 -29.51 9.45
C LYS A 380 -0.41 -29.21 9.87
N THR A 381 -0.91 -28.02 9.50
CA THR A 381 -2.29 -27.95 9.05
C THR A 381 -2.42 -28.96 7.90
N LYS A 382 -3.10 -30.08 8.14
CA LYS A 382 -3.43 -31.03 7.07
C LYS A 382 -4.31 -30.28 6.07
N PHE A 383 -3.69 -29.83 4.99
CA PHE A 383 -4.39 -29.20 3.89
C PHE A 383 -5.45 -30.17 3.35
N SER A 384 -6.64 -29.62 3.09
CA SER A 384 -7.76 -30.34 2.48
C SER A 384 -7.33 -30.89 1.13
N ARG A 385 -7.75 -32.12 0.78
CA ARG A 385 -7.57 -32.69 -0.59
C ARG A 385 -8.28 -31.86 -1.68
N HIS A 386 -9.12 -30.90 -1.29
CA HIS A 386 -9.74 -29.93 -2.17
C HIS A 386 -9.17 -28.54 -1.88
N HIS A 387 -8.36 -28.04 -2.80
CA HIS A 387 -7.89 -26.66 -2.81
C HIS A 387 -9.07 -25.69 -2.99
N PRO A 388 -9.02 -24.50 -2.36
CA PRO A 388 -10.04 -23.48 -2.60
C PRO A 388 -9.96 -22.94 -4.04
N LYS A 389 -11.09 -22.48 -4.57
CA LYS A 389 -11.09 -21.66 -5.79
C LYS A 389 -10.47 -20.30 -5.45
N LEU A 390 -9.35 -19.99 -6.09
CA LEU A 390 -8.61 -18.74 -5.88
C LEU A 390 -8.91 -17.70 -6.96
N SER A 391 -9.10 -18.09 -8.22
CA SER A 391 -9.38 -17.15 -9.30
C SER A 391 -10.88 -16.91 -9.44
N HIS A 392 -11.28 -15.65 -9.52
CA HIS A 392 -12.68 -15.22 -9.61
C HIS A 392 -12.89 -14.21 -10.73
N ALA A 393 -14.14 -14.05 -11.12
CA ALA A 393 -14.58 -13.06 -12.10
C ALA A 393 -15.89 -12.45 -11.60
N TYR A 394 -16.11 -11.17 -11.90
CA TYR A 394 -17.23 -10.40 -11.38
C TYR A 394 -17.31 -10.46 -9.86
N THR A 395 -16.19 -10.45 -9.12
CA THR A 395 -16.17 -10.44 -7.65
C THR A 395 -15.42 -9.24 -7.10
N SER A 396 -15.46 -9.08 -5.77
CA SER A 396 -14.55 -8.21 -5.03
C SER A 396 -13.94 -8.94 -3.86
N ILE A 397 -12.67 -8.67 -3.58
CA ILE A 397 -11.93 -9.29 -2.48
C ILE A 397 -11.42 -8.20 -1.56
N PHE A 398 -11.78 -8.33 -0.28
CA PHE A 398 -11.30 -7.45 0.77
C PHE A 398 -10.27 -8.19 1.61
N LEU A 399 -9.14 -7.54 1.89
CA LEU A 399 -8.09 -8.01 2.80
C LEU A 399 -7.86 -6.95 3.88
N LEU A 400 -8.06 -7.30 5.14
CA LEU A 400 -7.62 -6.52 6.28
C LEU A 400 -6.20 -6.93 6.66
N VAL A 401 -5.37 -5.94 6.97
CA VAL A 401 -4.01 -6.12 7.51
C VAL A 401 -3.89 -5.29 8.78
N SER A 402 -3.71 -5.97 9.91
CA SER A 402 -3.52 -5.36 11.22
C SER A 402 -2.10 -5.60 11.70
N VAL A 403 -1.44 -4.56 12.19
CA VAL A 403 -0.09 -4.67 12.77
C VAL A 403 -0.10 -4.22 14.22
N THR A 404 -0.08 -5.18 15.14
CA THR A 404 -0.12 -4.86 16.57
C THR A 404 1.25 -4.40 17.07
N SER A 405 1.28 -3.43 17.99
CA SER A 405 2.52 -3.14 18.71
C SER A 405 2.75 -4.23 19.75
N GLY A 406 3.79 -5.04 19.56
CA GLY A 406 4.26 -6.02 20.54
C GLY A 406 4.86 -5.38 21.79
#